data_AF-A0A1V5SII3-F1
#
_entry.id   AF-A0A1V5SII3-F1
#
_cell.length_a   1.000
_cell.length_b   1.000
_cell.length_c   1.000
_cell.angle_alpha   90.00
_cell.angle_beta   90.00
_cell.angle_gamma   90.00
#
_symmetry.space_group_name_H-M   'P 1'
#
loop_
_entity.id
_entity.type
_entity.pdbx_description
1 polymer ?
#
loop_
_entity_poly.entity_id
_entity_poly.type
_entity_poly.pdbx_seq_one_letter_code
_entity_poly.pdbx_strand_id
1 'polypeptide(L)'
;MTDEREKSVGQLISSRQYRLVREAIAGEIAAGAEKLRAALREETVCRTWNIGKILRQELGLGDSPSPENARLVALLCRDFRRPESFFYDAAKFQRLYPEKPPLDLSMAHYLHLIRIEDPKTRRSLERKIAREGLSAKALRLLTRDNEAEPDLVSGSGYSLEVVRGSLYHYRVSSAPDGDRVDLDIGFGIERNVRCPAGGSLHSGLMVRSVKEGEEYSLRIANFEKTRLYTYAAGLRRVVDGDTLVARIDVGFHNGITDTYRLRGIDAPELTCARGQKAKAFVEDRLASCRVLVIKSYKREKFRRFLVDVFYLPETDDKERVLREGKFLNQELLDEGLAVPYAD
;
A
#
# COMPACT_ATOMS: atom_id res chain seq x y z
N MET A 1 52.55 26.78 -10.28
CA MET A 1 52.51 26.20 -8.92
C MET A 1 51.23 25.44 -8.59
N THR A 2 50.07 25.79 -9.17
CA THR A 2 48.81 25.04 -9.02
C THR A 2 48.77 23.75 -9.85
N ASP A 3 49.23 23.80 -11.12
CA ASP A 3 49.21 22.65 -12.05
C ASP A 3 50.14 21.48 -11.65
N GLU A 4 51.29 21.77 -11.01
CA GLU A 4 52.20 20.72 -10.49
C GLU A 4 51.68 20.02 -9.24
N ARG A 5 50.94 20.75 -8.37
CA ARG A 5 50.30 20.15 -7.19
C ARG A 5 49.15 19.24 -7.59
N GLU A 6 48.36 19.61 -8.60
CA GLU A 6 47.29 18.77 -9.14
C GLU A 6 47.83 17.49 -9.80
N LYS A 7 48.92 17.59 -10.58
CA LYS A 7 49.60 16.41 -11.16
C LYS A 7 50.17 15.47 -10.09
N SER A 8 50.76 16.03 -9.02
CA SER A 8 51.31 15.27 -7.89
C SER A 8 50.23 14.53 -7.09
N VAL A 9 49.08 15.18 -6.82
CA VAL A 9 47.93 14.54 -6.16
C VAL A 9 47.31 13.46 -7.03
N GLY A 10 47.22 13.68 -8.35
CA GLY A 10 46.73 12.68 -9.31
C GLY A 10 47.59 11.40 -9.32
N GLN A 11 48.92 11.55 -9.29
CA GLN A 11 49.84 10.40 -9.16
C GLN A 11 49.66 9.68 -7.82
N LEU A 12 49.47 10.42 -6.72
CA LEU A 12 49.25 9.84 -5.39
C LEU A 12 47.96 9.01 -5.32
N ILE A 13 46.84 9.52 -5.87
CA ILE A 13 45.54 8.85 -5.91
C ILE A 13 45.60 7.56 -6.74
N SER A 14 46.41 7.55 -7.80
CA SER A 14 46.60 6.36 -8.66
C SER A 14 47.54 5.30 -8.06
N SER A 15 48.25 5.64 -6.98
CA SER A 15 49.25 4.76 -6.38
C SER A 15 48.63 3.51 -5.73
N ARG A 16 49.37 2.40 -5.75
CA ARG A 16 48.99 1.18 -5.03
C ARG A 16 48.85 1.42 -3.52
N GLN A 17 49.71 2.28 -2.97
CA GLN A 17 49.71 2.61 -1.55
C GLN A 17 48.43 3.35 -1.14
N TYR A 18 47.97 4.32 -1.94
CA TYR A 18 46.71 5.02 -1.67
C TYR A 18 45.50 4.08 -1.73
N ARG A 19 45.47 3.14 -2.68
CA ARG A 19 44.40 2.11 -2.74
C ARG A 19 44.35 1.26 -1.48
N LEU A 20 45.49 0.79 -0.98
CA LEU A 20 45.57 0.00 0.26
C LEU A 20 45.10 0.80 1.48
N VAL A 21 45.51 2.06 1.61
CA VAL A 21 45.05 2.94 2.70
C VAL A 21 43.55 3.18 2.62
N ARG A 22 43.01 3.44 1.42
CA ARG A 22 41.57 3.62 1.20
C ARG A 22 40.77 2.37 1.56
N GLU A 23 41.25 1.20 1.18
CA GLU A 23 40.64 -0.10 1.53
C GLU A 23 40.67 -0.34 3.03
N ALA A 24 41.79 -0.05 3.72
CA ALA A 24 41.90 -0.16 5.17
C ALA A 24 40.92 0.79 5.89
N ILE A 25 40.85 2.06 5.47
CA ILE A 25 39.90 3.03 6.03
C ILE A 25 38.45 2.60 5.77
N ALA A 26 38.13 2.14 4.56
CA ALA A 26 36.79 1.64 4.24
C ALA A 26 36.43 0.41 5.08
N GLY A 27 37.40 -0.47 5.33
CA GLY A 27 37.26 -1.64 6.21
C GLY A 27 36.94 -1.25 7.65
N GLU A 28 37.67 -0.30 8.23
CA GLU A 28 37.40 0.20 9.60
C GLU A 28 36.02 0.87 9.72
N ILE A 29 35.64 1.69 8.73
CA ILE A 29 34.30 2.31 8.69
C ILE A 29 33.20 1.23 8.63
N ALA A 30 33.36 0.23 7.77
CA ALA A 30 32.40 -0.86 7.63
C ALA A 30 32.30 -1.70 8.90
N ALA A 31 33.43 -2.04 9.53
CA ALA A 31 33.49 -2.80 10.77
C ALA A 31 32.84 -2.04 11.93
N GLY A 32 33.12 -0.73 12.06
CA GLY A 32 32.48 0.13 13.06
C GLY A 32 30.96 0.22 12.86
N ALA A 33 30.51 0.39 11.62
CA ALA A 33 29.10 0.42 11.29
C ALA A 33 28.38 -0.90 11.64
N GLU A 34 29.01 -2.05 11.39
CA GLU A 34 28.39 -3.35 11.73
C GLU A 34 28.35 -3.60 13.23
N LYS A 35 29.39 -3.23 13.99
CA LYS A 35 29.37 -3.29 15.46
C LYS A 35 28.21 -2.47 16.03
N LEU A 36 27.99 -1.24 15.53
CA LEU A 36 26.89 -0.39 15.98
C LEU A 36 25.52 -1.00 15.62
N ARG A 37 25.38 -1.55 14.41
CA ARG A 37 24.14 -2.24 14.01
C ARG A 37 23.85 -3.46 14.88
N ALA A 38 24.86 -4.27 15.18
CA ALA A 38 24.72 -5.42 16.06
C ALA A 38 24.25 -4.99 17.46
N ALA A 39 24.93 -4.05 18.09
CA ALA A 39 24.55 -3.55 19.41
C ALA A 39 23.11 -2.99 19.45
N LEU A 40 22.71 -2.22 18.43
CA LEU A 40 21.35 -1.69 18.34
C LEU A 40 20.29 -2.81 18.18
N ARG A 41 20.61 -3.85 17.39
CA ARG A 41 19.72 -5.02 17.22
C ARG A 41 19.52 -5.73 18.56
N GLU A 42 20.60 -6.06 19.26
CA GLU A 42 20.57 -6.77 20.55
C GLU A 42 19.78 -5.99 21.61
N GLU A 43 20.05 -4.69 21.72
CA GLU A 43 19.37 -3.80 22.68
C GLU A 43 17.87 -3.70 22.38
N THR A 44 17.50 -3.63 21.10
CA THR A 44 16.08 -3.57 20.71
C THR A 44 15.33 -4.84 21.10
N VAL A 45 15.95 -6.01 20.94
CA VAL A 45 15.37 -7.30 21.34
C VAL A 45 15.24 -7.38 22.86
N CYS A 46 16.32 -7.07 23.59
CA CYS A 46 16.33 -7.09 25.06
C CYS A 46 15.28 -6.16 25.65
N ARG A 47 15.22 -4.92 25.15
CA ARG A 47 14.24 -3.92 25.60
C ARG A 47 12.80 -4.39 25.37
N THR A 48 12.49 -4.90 24.18
CA THR A 48 11.13 -5.37 23.88
C THR A 48 10.74 -6.56 24.76
N TRP A 49 11.66 -7.49 24.98
CA TRP A 49 11.47 -8.64 25.88
C TRP A 49 11.24 -8.19 27.34
N ASN A 50 12.05 -7.26 27.85
CA ASN A 50 11.90 -6.70 29.19
C ASN A 50 10.56 -5.96 29.37
N ILE A 51 10.12 -5.19 28.36
CA ILE A 51 8.80 -4.55 28.38
C ILE A 51 7.72 -5.63 28.47
N GLY A 52 7.79 -6.69 27.66
CA GLY A 52 6.86 -7.81 27.72
C GLY A 52 6.79 -8.45 29.11
N LYS A 53 7.94 -8.61 29.77
CA LYS A 53 8.03 -9.11 31.15
C LYS A 53 7.30 -8.21 32.14
N ILE A 54 7.54 -6.90 32.09
CA ILE A 54 6.85 -5.92 32.95
C ILE A 54 5.34 -5.95 32.71
N LEU A 55 4.90 -5.92 31.44
CA LEU A 55 3.49 -5.94 31.08
C LEU A 55 2.77 -7.18 31.64
N ARG A 56 3.40 -8.35 31.58
CA ARG A 56 2.80 -9.61 32.06
C ARG A 56 2.86 -9.76 33.57
N GLN A 57 4.00 -9.42 34.19
CA GLN A 57 4.21 -9.66 35.62
C GLN A 57 3.55 -8.59 36.50
N GLU A 58 3.68 -7.31 36.12
CA GLU A 58 3.20 -6.20 36.94
C GLU A 58 1.75 -5.82 36.62
N LEU A 59 1.35 -5.93 35.35
CA LEU A 59 0.02 -5.48 34.89
C LEU A 59 -0.92 -6.64 34.52
N GLY A 60 -0.44 -7.89 34.57
CA GLY A 60 -1.25 -9.07 34.20
C GLY A 60 -1.75 -9.05 32.76
N LEU A 61 -1.09 -8.30 31.86
CA LEU A 61 -1.58 -8.11 30.49
C LEU A 61 -1.52 -9.42 29.69
N GLY A 62 -2.66 -9.83 29.13
CA GLY A 62 -2.72 -10.93 28.16
C GLY A 62 -2.07 -10.56 26.81
N ASP A 63 -1.77 -11.56 25.98
CA ASP A 63 -1.08 -11.37 24.71
C ASP A 63 -2.01 -11.21 23.49
N SER A 64 -3.31 -11.06 23.74
CA SER A 64 -4.34 -10.87 22.72
C SER A 64 -5.39 -9.83 23.14
N PRO A 65 -6.07 -9.18 22.18
CA PRO A 65 -7.19 -8.30 22.47
C PRO A 65 -8.31 -9.03 23.22
N SER A 66 -8.74 -8.45 24.35
CA SER A 66 -9.91 -8.88 25.11
C SER A 66 -10.57 -7.66 25.76
N PRO A 67 -11.85 -7.74 26.13
CA PRO A 67 -12.51 -6.66 26.89
C PRO A 67 -11.78 -6.29 28.19
N GLU A 68 -11.09 -7.25 28.80
CA GLU A 68 -10.28 -7.09 30.01
C GLU A 68 -9.00 -6.30 29.72
N ASN A 69 -8.30 -6.63 28.63
CA ASN A 69 -7.05 -5.98 28.24
C ASN A 69 -7.25 -4.59 27.61
N ALA A 70 -8.40 -4.34 26.96
CA ALA A 70 -8.63 -3.15 26.14
C ALA A 70 -8.45 -1.83 26.91
N ARG A 71 -8.96 -1.74 28.15
CA ARG A 71 -8.83 -0.53 28.98
C ARG A 71 -7.39 -0.25 29.38
N LEU A 72 -6.66 -1.30 29.78
CA LEU A 72 -5.25 -1.20 30.16
C LEU A 72 -4.40 -0.78 28.97
N VAL A 73 -4.60 -1.41 27.80
CA VAL A 73 -3.85 -1.10 26.59
C VAL A 73 -4.14 0.31 26.07
N ALA A 74 -5.38 0.79 26.16
CA ALA A 74 -5.72 2.17 25.79
C ALA A 74 -4.94 3.20 26.62
N LEU A 75 -4.78 2.96 27.94
CA LEU A 75 -3.96 3.80 28.82
C LEU A 75 -2.48 3.76 28.42
N LEU A 76 -1.93 2.57 28.20
CA LEU A 76 -0.54 2.39 27.77
C LEU A 76 -0.26 3.08 26.42
N CYS A 77 -1.19 2.97 25.46
CA CYS A 77 -1.10 3.66 24.17
C CYS A 77 -1.01 5.18 24.33
N ARG A 78 -1.82 5.76 25.21
CA ARG A 78 -1.81 7.19 25.49
C ARG A 78 -0.51 7.63 26.15
N ASP A 79 -0.07 6.91 27.18
CA ASP A 79 1.06 7.31 28.02
C ASP A 79 2.41 7.16 27.29
N PHE A 80 2.57 6.08 26.51
CA PHE A 80 3.84 5.79 25.81
C PHE A 80 3.82 6.12 24.30
N ARG A 81 2.68 6.59 23.77
CA ARG A 81 2.48 6.90 22.34
C ARG A 81 2.90 5.75 21.41
N ARG A 82 2.50 4.53 21.76
CA ARG A 82 2.72 3.31 20.98
C ARG A 82 1.39 2.70 20.54
N PRO A 83 1.33 2.02 19.37
CA PRO A 83 0.11 1.33 18.94
C PRO A 83 -0.18 0.13 19.83
N GLU A 84 -1.44 -0.32 19.86
CA GLU A 84 -1.87 -1.48 20.67
C GLU A 84 -1.04 -2.73 20.36
N SER A 85 -0.74 -2.97 19.08
CA SER A 85 0.06 -4.09 18.61
C SER A 85 1.42 -4.18 19.29
N PHE A 86 2.04 -3.05 19.64
CA PHE A 86 3.33 -3.05 20.32
C PHE A 86 3.26 -3.74 21.68
N PHE A 87 2.21 -3.48 22.46
CA PHE A 87 2.05 -4.04 23.81
C PHE A 87 1.68 -5.52 23.75
N TYR A 88 0.77 -5.89 22.85
CA TYR A 88 0.41 -7.29 22.64
C TYR A 88 1.58 -8.10 22.09
N ASP A 89 2.34 -7.57 21.13
CA ASP A 89 3.51 -8.27 20.58
C ASP A 89 4.62 -8.42 21.64
N ALA A 90 4.85 -7.42 22.48
CA ALA A 90 5.80 -7.52 23.58
C ALA A 90 5.35 -8.56 24.63
N ALA A 91 4.08 -8.54 25.03
CA ALA A 91 3.52 -9.54 25.94
C ALA A 91 3.58 -10.96 25.34
N LYS A 92 3.25 -11.11 24.06
CA LYS A 92 3.36 -12.37 23.33
C LYS A 92 4.79 -12.86 23.26
N PHE A 93 5.72 -11.93 23.00
CA PHE A 93 7.14 -12.25 22.91
C PHE A 93 7.68 -12.82 24.23
N GLN A 94 7.34 -12.22 25.37
CA GLN A 94 7.73 -12.80 26.65
C GLN A 94 7.06 -14.16 26.89
N ARG A 95 5.76 -14.32 26.62
CA ARG A 95 5.07 -15.61 26.83
C ARG A 95 5.76 -16.74 26.08
N LEU A 96 6.12 -16.48 24.82
CA LEU A 96 6.70 -17.44 23.92
C LEU A 96 8.20 -17.67 24.14
N TYR A 97 8.88 -16.72 24.78
CA TYR A 97 10.27 -16.80 25.21
C TYR A 97 10.36 -16.45 26.70
N PRO A 98 10.03 -17.39 27.61
CA PRO A 98 10.07 -17.15 29.05
C PRO A 98 11.46 -16.76 29.55
N GLU A 99 12.49 -17.37 28.93
CA GLU A 99 13.89 -17.07 29.13
C GLU A 99 14.40 -16.05 28.10
N LYS A 100 15.56 -15.45 28.37
CA LYS A 100 16.18 -14.46 27.47
C LYS A 100 16.37 -15.06 26.06
N PRO A 101 15.83 -14.44 25.00
CA PRO A 101 15.91 -14.96 23.65
C PRO A 101 17.33 -14.83 23.07
N PRO A 102 17.68 -15.63 22.04
CA PRO A 102 18.91 -15.45 21.27
C PRO A 102 19.05 -14.01 20.73
N LEU A 103 20.25 -13.44 20.75
CA LEU A 103 20.46 -12.04 20.35
C LEU A 103 21.05 -11.88 18.94
N ASP A 104 21.30 -13.00 18.26
CA ASP A 104 21.75 -13.09 16.87
C ASP A 104 20.65 -12.72 15.86
N LEU A 105 19.39 -12.67 16.29
CA LEU A 105 18.25 -12.32 15.46
C LEU A 105 17.75 -10.89 15.70
N SER A 106 17.43 -10.17 14.63
CA SER A 106 16.76 -8.86 14.73
C SER A 106 15.33 -8.97 15.28
N MET A 107 14.82 -7.87 15.85
CA MET A 107 13.43 -7.78 16.32
C MET A 107 12.40 -8.13 15.24
N ALA A 108 12.68 -7.83 13.96
CA ALA A 108 11.79 -8.19 12.87
C ALA A 108 11.64 -9.70 12.69
N HIS A 109 12.70 -10.50 12.92
CA HIS A 109 12.57 -11.96 12.96
C HIS A 109 11.66 -12.40 14.09
N TYR A 110 11.87 -11.83 15.29
CA TYR A 110 11.06 -12.18 16.46
C TYR A 110 9.58 -11.85 16.27
N LEU A 111 9.23 -10.71 15.66
CA LEU A 111 7.84 -10.37 15.34
C LEU A 111 7.15 -11.37 14.40
N HIS A 112 7.91 -12.10 13.59
CA HIS A 112 7.39 -13.23 12.80
C HIS A 112 7.36 -14.53 13.62
N LEU A 113 8.43 -14.83 14.36
CA LEU A 113 8.52 -16.06 15.17
C LEU A 113 7.44 -16.13 16.25
N ILE A 114 7.02 -14.99 16.84
CA ILE A 114 5.95 -14.94 17.84
C ILE A 114 4.55 -15.22 17.27
N ARG A 115 4.40 -15.29 15.94
CA ARG A 115 3.15 -15.74 15.29
C ARG A 115 3.01 -17.26 15.34
N ILE A 116 4.13 -17.97 15.46
CA ILE A 116 4.18 -19.43 15.47
C ILE A 116 4.06 -19.91 16.91
N GLU A 117 2.91 -20.49 17.28
CA GLU A 117 2.67 -21.00 18.65
C GLU A 117 3.49 -22.27 18.95
N ASP A 118 3.71 -23.15 17.98
CA ASP A 118 4.45 -24.40 18.17
C ASP A 118 5.95 -24.16 18.46
N PRO A 119 6.47 -24.53 19.65
CA PRO A 119 7.86 -24.27 20.01
C PRO A 119 8.87 -25.08 19.18
N LYS A 120 8.49 -26.27 18.65
CA LYS A 120 9.40 -27.07 17.83
C LYS A 120 9.64 -26.41 16.47
N THR A 121 8.58 -25.98 15.82
CA THR A 121 8.64 -25.24 14.54
C THR A 121 9.39 -23.93 14.70
N ARG A 122 9.11 -23.16 15.77
CA ARG A 122 9.80 -21.90 16.05
C ARG A 122 11.31 -22.08 16.18
N ARG A 123 11.76 -23.04 17.01
CA ARG A 123 13.19 -23.36 17.17
C ARG A 123 13.85 -23.85 15.88
N SER A 124 13.12 -24.61 15.05
CA SER A 124 13.62 -25.04 13.74
C SER A 124 13.91 -23.85 12.83
N LEU A 125 13.00 -22.89 12.79
CA LEU A 125 13.14 -21.67 12.00
C LEU A 125 14.24 -20.76 12.54
N GLU A 126 14.37 -20.59 13.86
CA GLU A 126 15.50 -19.88 14.48
C GLU A 126 16.84 -20.42 14.00
N ARG A 127 17.04 -21.75 14.08
CA ARG A 127 18.27 -22.40 13.58
C ARG A 127 18.46 -22.22 12.09
N LYS A 128 17.37 -22.26 11.31
CA LYS A 128 17.42 -22.04 9.86
C LYS A 128 17.86 -20.62 9.53
N ILE A 129 17.32 -19.62 10.23
CA ILE A 129 17.69 -18.20 10.05
C ILE A 129 19.18 -18.01 10.35
N ALA A 130 19.66 -18.52 11.49
CA ALA A 130 21.05 -18.40 11.88
C ALA A 130 22.01 -19.09 10.89
N ARG A 131 21.64 -20.29 10.40
CA ARG A 131 22.45 -21.08 9.46
C ARG A 131 22.49 -20.49 8.05
N GLU A 132 21.37 -20.01 7.54
CA GLU A 132 21.21 -19.57 6.16
C GLU A 132 21.29 -18.04 5.99
N GLY A 133 21.43 -17.28 7.09
CA GLY A 133 21.47 -15.81 7.05
C GLY A 133 20.17 -15.20 6.53
N LEU A 134 19.04 -15.85 6.79
CA LEU A 134 17.75 -15.42 6.23
C LEU A 134 17.36 -14.05 6.76
N SER A 135 16.88 -13.19 5.87
CA SER A 135 16.26 -11.94 6.28
C SER A 135 14.88 -12.17 6.90
N ALA A 136 14.40 -11.23 7.73
CA ALA A 136 13.05 -11.28 8.29
C ALA A 136 11.97 -11.35 7.20
N LYS A 137 12.22 -10.71 6.05
CA LYS A 137 11.37 -10.80 4.86
C LYS A 137 11.34 -12.23 4.29
N ALA A 138 12.49 -12.90 4.20
CA ALA A 138 12.58 -14.29 3.74
C ALA A 138 11.92 -15.26 4.73
N LEU A 139 12.04 -14.99 6.04
CA LEU A 139 11.33 -15.76 7.06
C LEU A 139 9.82 -15.63 6.92
N ARG A 140 9.28 -14.40 6.78
CA ARG A 140 7.86 -14.15 6.56
C ARG A 140 7.31 -14.95 5.36
N LEU A 141 8.11 -15.07 4.31
CA LEU A 141 7.78 -15.86 3.13
C LEU A 141 7.69 -17.35 3.44
N LEU A 142 8.73 -17.91 4.09
CA LEU A 142 8.79 -19.32 4.45
C LEU A 142 7.69 -19.77 5.42
N THR A 143 7.26 -18.87 6.31
CA THR A 143 6.23 -19.20 7.32
C THR A 143 4.81 -19.08 6.79
N ARG A 144 4.58 -18.33 5.69
CA ARG A 144 3.27 -18.24 5.04
C ARG A 144 2.92 -19.48 4.23
N ASP A 145 3.91 -20.26 3.79
CA ASP A 145 3.66 -21.50 3.04
C ASP A 145 3.21 -22.67 3.96
N ASN A 146 3.33 -22.53 5.29
CA ASN A 146 3.00 -23.58 6.27
C ASN A 146 1.80 -23.26 7.17
N GLU A 147 1.25 -22.05 7.13
CA GLU A 147 -0.10 -21.84 7.65
C GLU A 147 -1.06 -22.40 6.59
N ALA A 148 -1.77 -23.47 6.94
CA ALA A 148 -3.02 -23.79 6.29
C ALA A 148 -3.97 -22.61 6.55
N GLU A 149 -3.85 -21.57 5.74
CA GLU A 149 -4.82 -20.49 5.63
C GLU A 149 -6.13 -21.09 5.10
N PRO A 150 -7.29 -20.61 5.59
CA PRO A 150 -8.58 -21.21 5.32
C PRO A 150 -8.74 -21.41 3.82
N ASP A 151 -9.28 -22.56 3.43
CA ASP A 151 -9.62 -22.86 2.05
C ASP A 151 -10.25 -21.61 1.43
N LEU A 152 -9.53 -21.00 0.49
CA LEU A 152 -10.12 -20.04 -0.43
C LEU A 152 -11.09 -20.88 -1.24
N VAL A 153 -12.34 -20.91 -0.77
CA VAL A 153 -13.44 -21.53 -1.50
C VAL A 153 -13.50 -20.80 -2.83
N SER A 154 -13.07 -21.48 -3.89
CA SER A 154 -13.33 -21.05 -5.26
C SER A 154 -14.85 -20.87 -5.35
N GLY A 155 -15.30 -19.64 -5.58
CA GLY A 155 -16.73 -19.30 -5.61
C GLY A 155 -17.32 -18.92 -4.26
N SER A 156 -16.76 -17.92 -3.56
CA SER A 156 -17.32 -17.38 -2.31
C SER A 156 -18.77 -16.86 -2.42
N GLY A 157 -19.35 -16.79 -3.63
CA GLY A 157 -20.70 -16.27 -3.87
C GLY A 157 -20.86 -14.80 -3.49
N TYR A 158 -19.77 -14.15 -3.08
CA TYR A 158 -19.75 -12.77 -2.60
C TYR A 158 -19.74 -11.84 -3.81
N SER A 159 -20.86 -11.15 -4.03
CA SER A 159 -21.01 -10.16 -5.09
C SER A 159 -20.79 -8.76 -4.51
N LEU A 160 -19.79 -8.06 -5.04
CA LEU A 160 -19.61 -6.64 -4.79
C LEU A 160 -20.77 -5.86 -5.42
N GLU A 161 -21.27 -4.85 -4.71
CA GLU A 161 -22.19 -3.88 -5.30
C GLU A 161 -21.44 -3.07 -6.36
N VAL A 162 -21.96 -3.09 -7.59
CA VAL A 162 -21.38 -2.38 -8.74
C VAL A 162 -22.28 -1.24 -9.15
N VAL A 163 -21.79 -0.01 -8.99
CA VAL A 163 -22.46 1.19 -9.51
C VAL A 163 -21.62 1.79 -10.62
N ARG A 164 -21.96 1.48 -11.88
CA ARG A 164 -21.34 2.14 -13.04
C ARG A 164 -21.74 3.62 -13.03
N GLY A 165 -20.75 4.50 -12.98
CA GLY A 165 -20.99 5.94 -13.01
C GLY A 165 -21.19 6.48 -14.42
N SER A 166 -21.03 7.79 -14.57
CA SER A 166 -21.07 8.48 -15.86
C SER A 166 -19.74 9.20 -16.08
N LEU A 167 -19.14 9.03 -17.26
CA LEU A 167 -17.83 9.63 -17.55
C LEU A 167 -17.88 11.17 -17.48
N TYR A 168 -16.88 11.77 -16.84
CA TYR A 168 -16.67 13.23 -16.81
C TYR A 168 -17.88 14.04 -16.28
N HIS A 169 -18.53 13.51 -15.25
CA HIS A 169 -19.55 14.21 -14.48
C HIS A 169 -18.97 14.68 -13.15
N TYR A 170 -19.35 15.91 -12.77
CA TYR A 170 -18.77 16.66 -11.66
C TYR A 170 -19.85 17.32 -10.83
N ARG A 171 -19.49 17.70 -9.61
CA ARG A 171 -20.34 18.52 -8.74
C ARG A 171 -19.81 19.94 -8.70
N VAL A 172 -20.69 20.91 -8.84
CA VAL A 172 -20.38 22.33 -8.55
C VAL A 172 -20.16 22.48 -7.05
N SER A 173 -18.97 22.90 -6.61
CA SER A 173 -18.64 23.02 -5.18
C SER A 173 -18.99 24.40 -4.61
N SER A 174 -18.83 25.46 -5.40
CA SER A 174 -19.09 26.85 -5.01
C SER A 174 -20.15 27.53 -5.89
N ALA A 175 -20.71 28.65 -5.43
CA ALA A 175 -21.47 29.52 -6.31
C ALA A 175 -20.52 30.16 -7.35
N PRO A 176 -20.99 30.43 -8.58
CA PRO A 176 -20.18 31.10 -9.59
C PRO A 176 -19.63 32.45 -9.10
N ASP A 177 -18.38 32.72 -9.43
CA ASP A 177 -17.72 34.01 -9.25
C ASP A 177 -17.41 34.60 -10.63
N GLY A 178 -18.22 35.58 -11.05
CA GLY A 178 -18.17 36.13 -12.40
C GLY A 178 -18.44 35.06 -13.47
N ASP A 179 -17.48 34.88 -14.39
CA ASP A 179 -17.54 33.88 -15.45
C ASP A 179 -16.90 32.54 -15.05
N ARG A 180 -16.62 32.32 -13.76
CA ARG A 180 -15.89 31.12 -13.28
C ARG A 180 -16.66 30.38 -12.19
N VAL A 181 -16.42 29.08 -12.07
CA VAL A 181 -17.03 28.21 -11.05
C VAL A 181 -16.06 27.10 -10.65
N ASP A 182 -16.10 26.69 -9.38
CA ASP A 182 -15.33 25.53 -8.92
C ASP A 182 -16.13 24.24 -9.06
N LEU A 183 -15.47 23.24 -9.62
CA LEU A 183 -15.97 21.89 -9.76
C LEU A 183 -15.17 20.94 -8.87
N ASP A 184 -15.86 20.19 -8.04
CA ASP A 184 -15.28 19.00 -7.43
C ASP A 184 -15.18 17.90 -8.49
N ILE A 185 -13.95 17.64 -8.91
CA ILE A 185 -13.61 16.64 -9.93
C ILE A 185 -13.21 15.29 -9.31
N GLY A 186 -13.46 15.10 -8.02
CA GLY A 186 -13.04 13.93 -7.28
C GLY A 186 -11.56 14.00 -6.86
N PHE A 187 -11.08 12.94 -6.23
CA PHE A 187 -9.72 12.86 -5.68
C PHE A 187 -9.35 13.96 -4.66
N GLY A 188 -10.35 14.64 -4.09
CA GLY A 188 -10.14 15.80 -3.22
C GLY A 188 -9.58 17.02 -3.97
N ILE A 189 -9.85 17.14 -5.27
CA ILE A 189 -9.38 18.22 -6.12
C ILE A 189 -10.58 19.05 -6.59
N GLU A 190 -10.46 20.36 -6.44
CA GLU A 190 -11.36 21.33 -7.04
C GLU A 190 -10.71 21.94 -8.28
N ARG A 191 -11.52 22.14 -9.32
CA ARG A 191 -11.09 22.74 -10.57
C ARG A 191 -11.95 23.94 -10.90
N ASN A 192 -11.30 25.09 -10.96
CA ASN A 192 -11.91 26.32 -11.40
C ASN A 192 -11.98 26.38 -12.95
N VAL A 193 -13.17 26.52 -13.50
CA VAL A 193 -13.44 26.52 -14.95
C VAL A 193 -14.39 27.64 -15.35
N ARG A 194 -14.49 27.94 -16.65
CA ARG A 194 -15.45 28.94 -17.16
C ARG A 194 -16.89 28.43 -17.10
N CYS A 195 -17.80 29.31 -16.69
CA CYS A 195 -19.23 29.10 -16.70
C CYS A 195 -19.79 29.18 -18.13
N PRO A 196 -20.77 28.34 -18.49
CA PRO A 196 -21.55 28.54 -19.70
C PRO A 196 -22.43 29.78 -19.55
N ALA A 197 -22.53 30.60 -20.61
CA ALA A 197 -23.37 31.78 -20.61
C ALA A 197 -24.86 31.40 -20.49
N GLY A 198 -25.58 32.00 -19.54
CA GLY A 198 -27.04 31.87 -19.42
C GLY A 198 -27.56 30.70 -18.55
N GLY A 199 -26.72 30.01 -17.80
CA GLY A 199 -27.14 28.96 -16.85
C GLY A 199 -27.00 29.38 -15.38
N SER A 200 -28.04 29.16 -14.56
CA SER A 200 -27.94 29.33 -13.10
C SER A 200 -27.21 28.12 -12.49
N LEU A 201 -25.88 28.17 -12.44
CA LEU A 201 -25.08 27.21 -11.68
C LEU A 201 -25.13 27.58 -10.19
N HIS A 202 -25.40 26.61 -9.33
CA HIS A 202 -25.33 26.78 -7.89
C HIS A 202 -24.62 25.59 -7.25
N SER A 203 -24.10 25.79 -6.03
CA SER A 203 -23.44 24.72 -5.27
C SER A 203 -24.34 23.48 -5.17
N GLY A 204 -23.73 22.30 -5.32
CA GLY A 204 -24.40 21.01 -5.30
C GLY A 204 -25.03 20.57 -6.62
N LEU A 205 -25.07 21.43 -7.65
CA LEU A 205 -25.56 21.07 -8.98
C LEU A 205 -24.60 20.11 -9.69
N MET A 206 -25.14 19.14 -10.43
CA MET A 206 -24.36 18.19 -11.23
C MET A 206 -24.19 18.71 -12.65
N VAL A 207 -22.96 18.63 -13.16
CA VAL A 207 -22.61 19.05 -14.51
C VAL A 207 -21.80 17.97 -15.20
N ARG A 208 -21.77 17.99 -16.53
CA ARG A 208 -20.84 17.20 -17.34
C ARG A 208 -20.00 18.12 -18.20
N SER A 209 -18.76 17.71 -18.48
CA SER A 209 -17.97 18.37 -19.52
C SER A 209 -18.31 17.79 -20.89
N VAL A 210 -18.32 18.66 -21.89
CA VAL A 210 -18.37 18.30 -23.30
C VAL A 210 -17.13 18.88 -23.95
N LYS A 211 -16.33 18.04 -24.61
CA LYS A 211 -15.14 18.46 -25.34
C LYS A 211 -15.48 18.59 -26.82
N GLU A 212 -15.36 19.78 -27.37
CA GLU A 212 -15.51 20.07 -28.80
C GLU A 212 -14.18 20.64 -29.30
N GLY A 213 -13.42 19.84 -30.06
CA GLY A 213 -12.03 20.17 -30.39
C GLY A 213 -11.16 20.24 -29.14
N GLU A 214 -10.52 21.38 -28.90
CA GLU A 214 -9.66 21.63 -27.73
C GLU A 214 -10.40 22.33 -26.57
N GLU A 215 -11.63 22.77 -26.80
CA GLU A 215 -12.41 23.51 -25.81
C GLU A 215 -13.33 22.59 -25.01
N TYR A 216 -13.48 22.93 -23.73
CA TYR A 216 -14.42 22.27 -22.83
C TYR A 216 -15.57 23.22 -22.51
N SER A 217 -16.79 22.74 -22.66
CA SER A 217 -18.00 23.41 -22.17
C SER A 217 -18.67 22.58 -21.08
N LEU A 218 -19.41 23.24 -20.19
CA LEU A 218 -20.22 22.58 -19.18
C LEU A 218 -21.67 22.50 -19.64
N ARG A 219 -22.30 21.35 -19.38
CA ARG A 219 -23.75 21.21 -19.49
C ARG A 219 -24.32 20.71 -18.18
N ILE A 220 -25.45 21.28 -17.78
CA ILE A 220 -26.22 20.81 -16.62
C ILE A 220 -26.66 19.37 -16.89
N ALA A 221 -26.55 18.54 -15.86
CA ALA A 221 -26.71 17.10 -15.98
C ALA A 221 -27.57 16.64 -14.80
N ASN A 222 -28.79 16.12 -15.04
CA ASN A 222 -29.64 15.64 -13.96
C ASN A 222 -29.32 14.16 -13.64
N PHE A 223 -28.37 13.92 -12.73
CA PHE A 223 -27.90 12.59 -12.37
C PHE A 223 -27.82 12.38 -10.86
N GLU A 224 -27.94 11.12 -10.45
CA GLU A 224 -27.69 10.72 -9.07
C GLU A 224 -26.23 10.94 -8.68
N LYS A 225 -26.00 11.45 -7.46
CA LYS A 225 -24.65 11.68 -6.91
C LYS A 225 -23.76 10.42 -6.92
N THR A 226 -24.37 9.25 -6.83
CA THR A 226 -23.70 7.95 -6.88
C THR A 226 -22.99 7.71 -8.20
N ARG A 227 -23.30 8.44 -9.28
CA ARG A 227 -22.71 8.26 -10.62
C ARG A 227 -21.49 9.15 -10.89
N LEU A 228 -21.06 9.97 -9.93
CA LEU A 228 -19.89 10.84 -10.07
C LEU A 228 -18.55 10.09 -10.11
N TYR A 229 -17.51 10.84 -10.47
CA TYR A 229 -16.10 10.47 -10.34
C TYR A 229 -15.70 9.19 -11.07
N THR A 230 -16.23 9.04 -12.29
CA THR A 230 -15.90 7.95 -13.21
C THR A 230 -15.17 8.53 -14.42
N TYR A 231 -14.02 7.97 -14.75
CA TYR A 231 -13.07 8.55 -15.70
C TYR A 231 -12.37 7.50 -16.54
N ALA A 232 -11.91 7.90 -17.72
CA ALA A 232 -11.00 7.08 -18.50
C ALA A 232 -9.60 7.12 -17.87
N ALA A 233 -8.89 6.00 -17.93
CA ALA A 233 -7.55 5.87 -17.38
C ALA A 233 -6.66 5.01 -18.27
N GLY A 234 -5.36 5.32 -18.27
CA GLY A 234 -4.33 4.45 -18.84
C GLY A 234 -3.57 3.75 -17.72
N LEU A 235 -3.41 2.43 -17.84
CA LEU A 235 -2.57 1.66 -16.91
C LEU A 235 -1.11 2.10 -17.05
N ARG A 236 -0.40 2.27 -15.93
CA ARG A 236 1.05 2.50 -15.91
C ARG A 236 1.80 1.25 -15.51
N ARG A 237 1.38 0.61 -14.41
CA ARG A 237 1.89 -0.70 -13.97
C ARG A 237 0.95 -1.30 -12.93
N VAL A 238 0.94 -2.62 -12.83
CA VAL A 238 0.34 -3.35 -11.71
C VAL A 238 1.35 -3.43 -10.58
N VAL A 239 0.95 -3.08 -9.35
CA VAL A 239 1.83 -3.17 -8.16
C VAL A 239 1.77 -4.60 -7.62
N ASP A 240 0.57 -5.06 -7.30
CA ASP A 240 0.22 -6.40 -6.82
C ASP A 240 -1.24 -6.74 -7.20
N GLY A 241 -1.81 -7.80 -6.65
CA GLY A 241 -3.13 -8.30 -7.05
C GLY A 241 -4.30 -7.34 -6.79
N ASP A 242 -4.17 -6.36 -5.88
CA ASP A 242 -5.23 -5.40 -5.58
C ASP A 242 -4.81 -3.93 -5.72
N THR A 243 -3.57 -3.66 -6.11
CA THR A 243 -3.04 -2.30 -6.21
C THR A 243 -2.40 -2.05 -7.57
N LEU A 244 -2.75 -0.93 -8.20
CA LEU A 244 -2.22 -0.51 -9.50
C LEU A 244 -1.83 0.96 -9.54
N VAL A 245 -0.94 1.32 -10.47
CA VAL A 245 -0.64 2.71 -10.82
C VAL A 245 -1.29 3.01 -12.15
N ALA A 246 -2.13 4.03 -12.19
CA ALA A 246 -2.81 4.47 -13.41
C ALA A 246 -2.69 5.99 -13.58
N ARG A 247 -2.79 6.45 -14.84
CA ARG A 247 -3.02 7.86 -15.16
C ARG A 247 -4.49 8.04 -15.51
N ILE A 248 -5.24 8.71 -14.65
CA ILE A 248 -6.66 9.01 -14.82
C ILE A 248 -6.80 10.36 -15.52
N ASP A 249 -7.55 10.41 -16.62
CA ASP A 249 -7.96 11.64 -17.29
C ASP A 249 -9.22 12.18 -16.62
N VAL A 250 -9.07 13.26 -15.86
CA VAL A 250 -10.18 13.90 -15.13
C VAL A 250 -10.88 14.99 -15.96
N GLY A 251 -10.52 15.13 -17.23
CA GLY A 251 -11.00 16.19 -18.12
C GLY A 251 -10.22 17.49 -17.98
N PHE A 252 -10.63 18.51 -18.74
CA PHE A 252 -10.00 19.84 -18.75
C PHE A 252 -8.48 19.81 -18.99
N HIS A 253 -8.03 18.90 -19.85
CA HIS A 253 -6.60 18.62 -20.15
C HIS A 253 -5.76 18.23 -18.94
N ASN A 254 -6.38 17.77 -17.85
CA ASN A 254 -5.68 17.34 -16.65
C ASN A 254 -5.70 15.83 -16.50
N GLY A 255 -4.60 15.30 -15.98
CA GLY A 255 -4.52 13.89 -15.59
C GLY A 255 -3.81 13.71 -14.27
N ILE A 256 -4.28 12.75 -13.47
CA ILE A 256 -3.72 12.40 -12.17
C ILE A 256 -3.02 11.05 -12.32
N THR A 257 -1.77 10.95 -11.89
CA THR A 257 -1.07 9.67 -11.80
C THR A 257 -0.82 9.36 -10.33
N ASP A 258 -1.43 8.29 -9.83
CA ASP A 258 -1.30 7.88 -8.44
C ASP A 258 -1.40 6.34 -8.31
N THR A 259 -1.23 5.84 -7.10
CA THR A 259 -1.42 4.43 -6.73
C THR A 259 -2.83 4.23 -6.18
N TYR A 260 -3.59 3.36 -6.82
CA TYR A 260 -4.99 3.07 -6.53
C TYR A 260 -5.15 1.64 -6.02
N ARG A 261 -6.01 1.45 -5.02
CA ARG A 261 -6.35 0.13 -4.47
C ARG A 261 -7.75 -0.26 -4.92
N LEU A 262 -7.92 -1.51 -5.34
CA LEU A 262 -9.20 -2.06 -5.74
C LEU A 262 -10.13 -2.12 -4.52
N ARG A 263 -11.32 -1.53 -4.65
CA ARG A 263 -12.33 -1.48 -3.60
C ARG A 263 -12.91 -2.88 -3.32
N GLY A 264 -13.11 -3.18 -2.04
CA GLY A 264 -13.89 -4.32 -1.57
C GLY A 264 -13.15 -5.65 -1.62
N ILE A 265 -11.86 -5.65 -1.94
CA ILE A 265 -11.04 -6.85 -2.01
C ILE A 265 -9.68 -6.66 -1.32
N ASP A 266 -9.11 -7.76 -0.85
CA ASP A 266 -7.74 -7.84 -0.36
C ASP A 266 -7.04 -9.01 -1.07
N ALA A 267 -6.02 -8.70 -1.86
CA ALA A 267 -5.24 -9.72 -2.55
C ALA A 267 -4.07 -10.19 -1.67
N PRO A 268 -3.64 -11.46 -1.79
CA PRO A 268 -2.46 -11.92 -1.09
C PRO A 268 -1.23 -11.09 -1.47
N GLU A 269 -0.40 -10.77 -0.49
CA GLU A 269 0.80 -9.94 -0.72
C GLU A 269 1.68 -10.51 -1.83
N LEU A 270 2.23 -9.62 -2.67
CA LEU A 270 3.06 -9.95 -3.84
C LEU A 270 4.21 -10.93 -3.53
N THR A 271 4.67 -10.97 -2.29
CA THR A 271 5.78 -11.81 -1.88
C THR A 271 5.40 -13.31 -1.93
N CYS A 272 4.14 -13.70 -1.73
CA CYS A 272 3.70 -15.09 -1.82
C CYS A 272 3.32 -15.53 -3.24
N ALA A 273 3.36 -16.84 -3.53
CA ALA A 273 3.06 -17.39 -4.85
C ALA A 273 1.63 -17.04 -5.33
N ARG A 274 0.64 -17.03 -4.43
CA ARG A 274 -0.73 -16.60 -4.74
C ARG A 274 -0.80 -15.11 -5.09
N GLY A 275 -0.05 -14.26 -4.40
CA GLY A 275 0.03 -12.83 -4.71
C GLY A 275 0.70 -12.56 -6.05
N GLN A 276 1.72 -13.35 -6.41
CA GLN A 276 2.31 -13.32 -7.75
C GLN A 276 1.32 -13.78 -8.82
N LYS A 277 0.54 -14.82 -8.54
CA LYS A 277 -0.53 -15.30 -9.44
C LYS A 277 -1.62 -14.25 -9.62
N ALA A 278 -2.09 -13.63 -8.54
CA ALA A 278 -3.08 -12.55 -8.58
C ALA A 278 -2.57 -11.35 -9.39
N LYS A 279 -1.33 -10.93 -9.16
CA LYS A 279 -0.68 -9.89 -9.95
C LYS A 279 -0.60 -10.28 -11.44
N ALA A 280 -0.10 -11.47 -11.75
CA ALA A 280 0.05 -11.93 -13.13
C ALA A 280 -1.30 -12.00 -13.85
N PHE A 281 -2.37 -12.41 -13.14
CA PHE A 281 -3.73 -12.38 -13.66
C PHE A 281 -4.17 -10.96 -14.03
N VAL A 282 -3.97 -9.97 -13.14
CA VAL A 282 -4.29 -8.56 -13.45
C VAL A 282 -3.45 -8.05 -14.61
N GLU A 283 -2.16 -8.37 -14.65
CA GLU A 283 -1.27 -7.97 -15.76
C GLU A 283 -1.76 -8.55 -17.10
N ASP A 284 -2.13 -9.83 -17.14
CA ASP A 284 -2.64 -10.50 -18.34
C ASP A 284 -3.98 -9.90 -18.80
N ARG A 285 -4.94 -9.71 -17.89
CA ARG A 285 -6.26 -9.13 -18.21
C ARG A 285 -6.16 -7.72 -18.78
N LEU A 286 -5.20 -6.93 -18.29
CA LEU A 286 -5.07 -5.52 -18.67
C LEU A 286 -4.01 -5.28 -19.76
N ALA A 287 -3.23 -6.28 -20.16
CA ALA A 287 -2.12 -6.13 -21.12
C ALA A 287 -2.57 -5.58 -22.48
N SER A 288 -3.74 -6.03 -22.96
CA SER A 288 -4.33 -5.61 -24.25
C SER A 288 -5.30 -4.44 -24.13
N CYS A 289 -5.50 -3.90 -22.92
CA CYS A 289 -6.40 -2.77 -22.69
C CYS A 289 -5.66 -1.44 -22.80
N ARG A 290 -5.98 -0.68 -23.85
CA ARG A 290 -5.46 0.69 -24.01
C ARG A 290 -6.16 1.69 -23.08
N VAL A 291 -7.45 1.48 -22.83
CA VAL A 291 -8.25 2.32 -21.95
C VAL A 291 -8.94 1.47 -20.88
N LEU A 292 -8.88 1.98 -19.65
CA LEU A 292 -9.64 1.50 -18.50
C LEU A 292 -10.67 2.56 -18.14
N VAL A 293 -11.73 2.15 -17.47
CA VAL A 293 -12.65 3.07 -16.80
C VAL A 293 -12.53 2.86 -15.30
N ILE A 294 -12.19 3.94 -14.60
CA ILE A 294 -11.98 3.93 -13.16
C ILE A 294 -13.03 4.79 -12.50
N LYS A 295 -13.70 4.24 -11.48
CA LYS A 295 -14.54 5.00 -10.57
C LYS A 295 -13.87 5.10 -9.21
N SER A 296 -13.71 6.32 -8.71
CA SER A 296 -13.05 6.57 -7.42
C SER A 296 -14.03 6.82 -6.29
N TYR A 297 -13.65 6.36 -5.11
CA TYR A 297 -14.37 6.55 -3.84
C TYR A 297 -13.51 7.33 -2.84
N LYS A 298 -13.81 7.22 -1.54
CA LYS A 298 -13.06 7.84 -0.45
C LYS A 298 -11.61 7.34 -0.37
N ARG A 299 -10.74 8.12 0.28
CA ARG A 299 -9.39 7.68 0.66
C ARG A 299 -9.47 6.75 1.85
N GLU A 300 -8.71 5.66 1.80
CA GLU A 300 -8.51 4.75 2.92
C GLU A 300 -7.58 5.37 3.98
N LYS A 301 -7.51 4.76 5.18
CA LYS A 301 -6.62 5.13 6.30
C LYS A 301 -5.15 5.30 5.89
N PHE A 302 -4.73 4.63 4.80
CA PHE A 302 -3.37 4.68 4.24
C PHE A 302 -3.20 5.65 3.06
N ARG A 303 -4.12 6.60 2.89
CA ARG A 303 -4.09 7.70 1.88
C ARG A 303 -4.24 7.31 0.41
N ARG A 304 -4.39 6.02 0.08
CA ARG A 304 -4.71 5.54 -1.27
C ARG A 304 -6.21 5.71 -1.54
N PHE A 305 -6.57 5.97 -2.79
CA PHE A 305 -7.96 5.99 -3.22
C PHE A 305 -8.45 4.56 -3.50
N LEU A 306 -9.63 4.23 -2.98
CA LEU A 306 -10.33 3.01 -3.34
C LEU A 306 -11.02 3.20 -4.69
N VAL A 307 -10.87 2.24 -5.58
CA VAL A 307 -11.40 2.33 -6.95
C VAL A 307 -12.08 1.06 -7.43
N ASP A 308 -13.08 1.25 -8.29
CA ASP A 308 -13.61 0.20 -9.16
C ASP A 308 -12.95 0.34 -10.53
N VAL A 309 -12.52 -0.79 -11.10
CA VAL A 309 -11.85 -0.82 -12.40
C VAL A 309 -12.65 -1.67 -13.38
N PHE A 310 -13.03 -1.04 -14.49
CA PHE A 310 -13.68 -1.66 -15.62
C PHE A 310 -12.73 -1.70 -16.80
N TYR A 311 -12.69 -2.84 -17.50
CA TYR A 311 -11.82 -3.03 -18.64
C TYR A 311 -12.53 -3.83 -19.74
N LEU A 312 -12.15 -3.57 -20.98
CA LEU A 312 -12.59 -4.37 -22.12
C LEU A 312 -11.41 -4.46 -23.09
N PRO A 313 -10.90 -5.67 -23.40
CA PRO A 313 -9.84 -5.84 -24.39
C PRO A 313 -10.24 -5.32 -25.76
N GLU A 314 -9.23 -4.96 -26.57
CA GLU A 314 -9.39 -4.64 -28.01
C GLU A 314 -10.35 -3.49 -28.32
N THR A 315 -10.53 -2.54 -27.39
CA THR A 315 -11.29 -1.32 -27.61
C THR A 315 -10.61 -0.11 -27.00
N ASP A 316 -10.71 1.01 -27.71
CA ASP A 316 -10.26 2.33 -27.26
C ASP A 316 -11.46 3.22 -26.86
N ASP A 317 -12.68 2.70 -27.01
CA ASP A 317 -13.92 3.39 -26.65
C ASP A 317 -14.23 3.22 -25.15
N LYS A 318 -13.92 4.27 -24.39
CA LYS A 318 -14.22 4.40 -22.95
C LYS A 318 -15.70 4.29 -22.60
N GLU A 319 -16.63 4.73 -23.44
CA GLU A 319 -18.07 4.60 -23.17
C GLU A 319 -18.50 3.13 -23.28
N ARG A 320 -17.94 2.42 -24.26
CA ARG A 320 -18.13 0.98 -24.38
C ARG A 320 -17.51 0.21 -23.21
N VAL A 321 -16.30 0.57 -22.78
CA VAL A 321 -15.70 0.00 -21.55
C VAL A 321 -16.59 0.25 -20.32
N LEU A 322 -17.14 1.46 -20.17
CA LEU A 322 -18.03 1.78 -19.05
C LEU A 322 -19.33 0.96 -19.10
N ARG A 323 -19.89 0.65 -20.27
CA ARG A 323 -21.16 -0.09 -20.39
C ARG A 323 -21.00 -1.61 -20.33
N GLU A 324 -20.02 -2.13 -21.06
CA GLU A 324 -19.84 -3.57 -21.33
C GLU A 324 -18.59 -4.15 -20.68
N GLY A 325 -17.67 -3.31 -20.21
CA GLY A 325 -16.39 -3.76 -19.67
C GLY A 325 -16.55 -4.61 -18.41
N LYS A 326 -15.69 -5.61 -18.27
CA LYS A 326 -15.68 -6.51 -17.12
C LYS A 326 -15.21 -5.77 -15.86
N PHE A 327 -15.74 -6.19 -14.71
CA PHE A 327 -15.39 -5.58 -13.43
C PHE A 327 -14.25 -6.36 -12.76
N LEU A 328 -13.05 -5.79 -12.82
CA LEU A 328 -11.82 -6.45 -12.40
C LEU A 328 -11.86 -6.88 -10.92
N ASN A 329 -12.42 -6.04 -10.05
CA ASN A 329 -12.42 -6.33 -8.60
C ASN A 329 -13.21 -7.61 -8.31
N GLN A 330 -14.36 -7.80 -8.96
CA GLN A 330 -15.18 -9.00 -8.80
C GLN A 330 -14.50 -10.23 -9.41
N GLU A 331 -13.87 -10.10 -10.58
CA GLU A 331 -13.17 -11.24 -11.20
C GLU A 331 -12.07 -11.81 -10.29
N LEU A 332 -11.37 -10.95 -9.53
CA LEU A 332 -10.38 -11.43 -8.56
C LEU A 332 -11.00 -12.26 -7.43
N LEU A 333 -12.23 -11.96 -7.02
CA LEU A 333 -12.97 -12.77 -6.04
C LEU A 333 -13.46 -14.08 -6.66
N ASP A 334 -14.01 -14.01 -7.88
CA ASP A 334 -14.57 -15.16 -8.59
C ASP A 334 -13.48 -16.23 -8.86
N GLU A 335 -12.28 -15.78 -9.22
CA GLU A 335 -11.11 -16.64 -9.48
C GLU A 335 -10.38 -17.06 -8.19
N GLY A 336 -10.85 -16.65 -7.00
CA GLY A 336 -10.23 -16.97 -5.71
C GLY A 336 -8.81 -16.37 -5.56
N LEU A 337 -8.55 -15.26 -6.24
CA LEU A 337 -7.27 -14.55 -6.22
C LEU A 337 -7.23 -13.41 -5.20
N ALA A 338 -8.38 -13.07 -4.60
CA ALA A 338 -8.53 -12.13 -3.50
C ALA A 338 -9.65 -12.58 -2.55
N VAL A 339 -9.70 -12.00 -1.36
CA VAL A 339 -10.80 -12.17 -0.39
C VAL A 339 -11.62 -10.88 -0.27
N PRO A 340 -12.91 -10.95 0.12
CA PRO A 340 -13.69 -9.75 0.42
C PRO A 340 -13.04 -8.92 1.53
N TYR A 341 -12.98 -7.61 1.32
CA TYR A 341 -12.53 -6.64 2.31
C TYR A 341 -13.71 -5.79 2.75
N ALA A 342 -14.08 -5.89 4.03
CA ALA A 342 -15.08 -5.04 4.64
C ALA A 342 -14.40 -3.79 5.22
N ASP A 343 -14.80 -2.62 4.74
CA ASP A 343 -14.37 -1.29 5.19
C ASP A 343 -14.69 -1.00 6.66
#